data_AF-A0AAV4ZIT5-F1
#
_entry.id   AF-A0AAV4ZIT5-F1
#
_cell.length_a   1.000
_cell.length_b   1.000
_cell.length_c   1.000
_cell.angle_alpha   90.00
_cell.angle_beta   90.00
_cell.angle_gamma   90.00
#
_symmetry.space_group_name_H-M   'P 1'
#
loop_
_entity.id
_entity.type
_entity.pdbx_description
1 polymer ?
#
loop_
_entity_poly.entity_id
_entity_poly.type
_entity_poly.pdbx_seq_one_letter_code
_entity_poly.pdbx_strand_id
1 'polypeptide(L)'
;MTYPHAQMPQVGDRVVLTFEIDRFPHARVPSGLRGTVESANDEVIALKLDETIPELSEWNNCLTWTDGIDTEEGQTVAEAFRCETAEASPAPAP
;
A
#
# COMPACT_ATOMS: atom_id res chain seq x y z
N MET A 1 -0.63 24.59 -8.15
CA MET A 1 0.17 23.80 -7.20
C MET A 1 0.12 22.38 -7.71
N THR A 2 1.19 21.90 -8.34
CA THR A 2 1.25 20.52 -8.82
C THR A 2 1.54 19.66 -7.60
N TYR A 3 0.50 19.01 -7.07
CA TYR A 3 0.71 17.91 -6.14
C TYR A 3 1.58 16.90 -6.88
N PRO A 4 2.69 16.41 -6.30
CA PRO A 4 3.43 15.33 -6.94
C PRO A 4 2.42 14.19 -7.08
N HIS A 5 2.01 13.89 -8.31
CA HIS A 5 1.18 12.71 -8.57
C HIS A 5 1.96 11.53 -7.97
N ALA A 6 1.40 10.89 -6.93
CA ALA A 6 2.00 9.68 -6.41
C ALA A 6 2.14 8.72 -7.59
N GLN A 7 3.38 8.32 -7.86
CA GLN A 7 3.67 7.41 -8.96
C GLN A 7 2.96 6.09 -8.65
N MET A 8 2.06 5.67 -9.54
CA MET A 8 1.34 4.42 -9.36
C MET A 8 2.34 3.27 -9.23
N PRO A 9 2.28 2.49 -8.14
CA PRO A 9 3.21 1.39 -7.95
C PRO A 9 2.97 0.31 -9.00
N GLN A 10 4.02 -0.42 -9.36
CA GLN A 10 3.96 -1.46 -10.37
C GLN A 10 3.86 -2.84 -9.72
N VAL A 11 3.30 -3.81 -10.44
CA VAL A 11 3.30 -5.21 -9.98
C VAL A 11 4.72 -5.69 -9.75
N GLY A 12 4.97 -6.29 -8.58
CA GLY A 12 6.28 -6.72 -8.11
C GLY A 12 7.04 -5.65 -7.32
N ASP A 13 6.55 -4.41 -7.27
CA ASP A 13 7.18 -3.33 -6.51
C ASP A 13 7.00 -3.54 -5.01
N ARG A 14 8.01 -3.12 -4.24
CA ARG A 14 7.99 -3.16 -2.78
C ARG A 14 7.52 -1.81 -2.29
N VAL A 15 6.36 -1.81 -1.63
CA VAL A 15 5.74 -0.59 -1.13
C VAL A 15 5.51 -0.69 0.37
N VAL A 16 5.45 0.47 0.99
CA VAL A 16 5.07 0.65 2.38
C VAL A 16 3.73 1.34 2.42
N LEU A 17 2.83 0.78 3.23
CA LEU A 17 1.54 1.35 3.53
C LEU A 17 1.74 2.68 4.26
N THR A 18 1.24 3.79 3.72
CA THR A 18 1.38 5.10 4.36
C THR A 18 0.18 5.45 5.24
N PHE A 19 -0.93 4.74 5.06
CA PHE A 19 -2.18 4.99 5.76
C PHE A 19 -2.68 3.72 6.44
N GLU A 20 -3.42 3.91 7.54
CA GLU A 20 -4.16 2.80 8.15
C GLU A 20 -5.36 2.49 7.25
N ILE A 21 -5.59 1.19 7.02
CA ILE A 21 -6.67 0.69 6.20
C ILE A 21 -7.68 0.05 7.13
N ASP A 22 -8.80 0.73 7.32
CA ASP A 22 -9.94 0.21 8.06
C ASP A 22 -10.95 -0.37 7.08
N ARG A 23 -10.85 -1.67 6.82
CA ARG A 23 -11.78 -2.40 5.99
C ARG A 23 -12.89 -2.95 6.86
N PHE A 24 -13.73 -2.10 7.43
CA PHE A 24 -14.78 -2.54 8.35
C PHE A 24 -15.86 -3.38 7.64
N PRO A 25 -16.40 -4.46 8.27
CA PRO A 25 -16.03 -5.07 9.56
C PRO A 25 -14.94 -6.16 9.44
N HIS A 26 -14.23 -6.20 8.33
CA HIS A 26 -13.44 -7.32 7.86
C HIS A 26 -12.00 -7.33 8.38
N ALA A 27 -11.29 -6.19 8.35
CA ALA A 27 -9.90 -6.11 8.79
C ALA A 27 -9.47 -4.68 9.08
N ARG A 28 -8.59 -4.48 10.08
CA ARG A 28 -7.82 -3.23 10.22
C ARG A 28 -6.34 -3.48 10.00
N VAL A 29 -5.76 -2.80 9.02
CA VAL A 29 -4.35 -2.91 8.68
C VAL A 29 -3.65 -1.59 9.02
N PRO A 30 -2.71 -1.59 9.98
CA PRO A 30 -2.02 -0.36 10.37
C PRO A 30 -1.09 0.15 9.26
N SER A 31 -0.93 1.47 9.18
CA SER A 31 0.10 2.11 8.35
C SER A 31 1.50 1.64 8.77
N GLY A 32 2.45 1.67 7.83
CA GLY A 32 3.85 1.31 8.03
C GLY A 32 4.17 -0.15 7.70
N LEU A 33 3.15 -0.96 7.40
CA LEU A 33 3.34 -2.32 6.95
C LEU A 33 3.91 -2.36 5.52
N ARG A 34 4.74 -3.36 5.28
CA ARG A 34 5.42 -3.56 4.01
C ARG A 34 4.76 -4.69 3.24
N GLY A 35 4.74 -4.55 1.93
CA GLY A 35 4.24 -5.60 1.06
C GLY A 35 4.78 -5.50 -0.35
N THR A 36 4.39 -6.49 -1.14
CA THR A 36 4.69 -6.56 -2.57
C THR A 36 3.39 -6.37 -3.34
N VAL A 37 3.40 -5.47 -4.32
CA VAL A 37 2.23 -5.23 -5.16
C VAL A 37 1.99 -6.45 -6.06
N GLU A 38 0.85 -7.11 -5.89
CA GLU A 38 0.42 -8.22 -6.74
C GLU A 38 -0.36 -7.70 -7.96
N SER A 39 -1.06 -6.58 -7.82
CA SER A 39 -1.84 -5.96 -8.90
C SER A 39 -1.93 -4.46 -8.68
N ALA A 40 -1.80 -3.67 -9.73
CA ALA A 40 -2.00 -2.23 -9.68
C ALA A 40 -2.61 -1.74 -11.00
N ASN A 41 -3.73 -1.05 -10.88
CA ASN A 41 -4.37 -0.30 -11.96
C ASN A 41 -5.02 0.96 -11.38
N ASP A 42 -5.58 1.80 -12.24
CA ASP A 42 -6.16 3.09 -11.84
C ASP A 42 -7.36 2.97 -10.89
N GLU A 43 -8.00 1.79 -10.81
CA GLU A 43 -9.19 1.55 -9.99
C GLU A 43 -8.89 0.73 -8.72
N VAL A 44 -7.89 -0.16 -8.75
CA VAL A 44 -7.58 -1.09 -7.66
C VAL A 44 -6.10 -1.42 -7.57
N ILE A 45 -5.59 -1.44 -6.34
CA ILE A 45 -4.26 -1.94 -6.00
C ILE A 45 -4.39 -3.10 -5.02
N ALA A 46 -3.74 -4.21 -5.33
CA ALA A 46 -3.62 -5.39 -4.47
C ALA A 46 -2.18 -5.49 -3.94
N LEU A 47 -2.04 -5.42 -2.63
CA LEU A 47 -0.79 -5.49 -1.90
C LEU A 47 -0.75 -6.76 -1.05
N LYS A 48 0.24 -7.62 -1.29
CA LYS A 48 0.52 -8.75 -0.41
C LYS A 48 1.46 -8.32 0.70
N LEU A 49 0.95 -8.25 1.92
CA LEU A 49 1.77 -7.84 3.06
C LEU A 49 2.78 -8.95 3.42
N ASP A 50 3.96 -8.57 3.88
CA ASP A 50 4.96 -9.50 4.42
C ASP A 50 4.54 -10.04 5.79
N GLU A 51 3.89 -9.19 6.59
CA GLU A 51 3.40 -9.55 7.91
C GLU A 51 2.04 -10.22 7.80
N THR A 52 1.92 -11.41 8.40
CA THR A 52 0.66 -12.16 8.40
C THR A 52 -0.37 -11.49 9.29
N ILE A 53 -1.39 -10.87 8.69
CA ILE A 53 -2.53 -10.31 9.38
C ILE A 53 -3.63 -11.37 9.44
N PRO A 54 -4.03 -11.85 10.62
CA PRO A 54 -5.02 -12.93 10.74
C PRO A 54 -6.37 -12.55 10.10
N GLU A 55 -6.75 -11.28 10.17
CA GLU A 55 -7.96 -10.75 9.53
C GLU A 55 -7.89 -10.81 7.99
N LEU A 56 -6.69 -10.81 7.40
CA LEU A 56 -6.49 -10.97 5.95
C LEU A 56 -6.18 -12.42 5.54
N SER A 57 -6.19 -13.37 6.48
CA SER A 57 -5.82 -14.75 6.19
C SER A 57 -6.75 -15.39 5.14
N GLU A 58 -8.02 -14.97 5.09
CA GLU A 58 -8.98 -15.41 4.07
C GLU A 58 -8.67 -14.89 2.66
N TRP A 59 -7.94 -13.77 2.55
CA TRP A 59 -7.48 -13.20 1.29
C TRP A 59 -6.00 -13.50 1.02
N ASN A 60 -5.44 -14.56 1.61
CA ASN A 60 -4.04 -14.95 1.43
C ASN A 60 -3.06 -13.80 1.78
N ASN A 61 -3.41 -13.02 2.81
CA ASN A 61 -2.66 -11.84 3.24
C ASN A 61 -2.56 -10.73 2.19
N CYS A 62 -3.51 -10.72 1.24
CA CYS A 62 -3.59 -9.75 0.18
C CYS A 62 -4.62 -8.67 0.54
N LEU A 63 -4.13 -7.46 0.69
CA LEU A 63 -4.91 -6.27 0.92
C LEU A 63 -5.28 -5.66 -0.42
N THR A 64 -6.56 -5.36 -0.64
CA THR A 64 -7.05 -4.75 -1.88
C THR A 64 -7.66 -3.41 -1.57
N TRP A 65 -7.28 -2.41 -2.36
CA TRP A 65 -7.62 -1.02 -2.18
C TRP A 65 -8.26 -0.48 -3.44
N THR A 66 -9.50 -0.03 -3.37
CA THR A 66 -10.33 0.35 -4.52
C THR A 66 -10.66 1.83 -4.47
N ASP A 67 -10.48 2.51 -5.60
CA ASP A 67 -10.80 3.94 -5.74
C ASP A 67 -12.29 4.20 -5.46
N GLY A 68 -12.58 5.24 -4.67
CA GLY A 68 -13.92 5.64 -4.27
C GLY A 68 -14.58 4.76 -3.20
N ILE A 69 -13.96 3.65 -2.80
CA ILE A 69 -14.38 2.84 -1.65
C ILE A 69 -13.44 3.06 -0.47
N ASP A 70 -12.15 2.89 -0.73
CA ASP A 70 -11.10 2.99 0.30
C ASP A 70 -10.40 4.36 0.26
N THR A 71 -10.61 5.18 -0.79
CA THR A 71 -10.08 6.55 -0.93
C THR A 71 -11.11 7.61 -0.57
N GLU A 72 -10.67 8.75 0.00
CA GLU A 72 -11.52 9.93 0.18
C GLU A 72 -11.57 10.78 -1.11
N GLU A 73 -12.55 11.68 -1.23
CA GLU A 73 -12.67 12.57 -2.39
C GLU A 73 -11.37 13.36 -2.64
N GLY A 74 -10.73 13.10 -3.79
CA GLY A 74 -9.49 13.76 -4.21
C GLY A 74 -8.21 13.02 -3.84
N GLN A 75 -8.28 11.86 -3.18
CA GLN A 75 -7.14 10.96 -2.97
C GLN A 75 -7.15 9.85 -4.01
N THR A 76 -5.98 9.46 -4.48
CA THR A 76 -5.84 8.31 -5.39
C THR A 76 -5.37 7.08 -4.66
N VAL A 77 -5.72 5.89 -5.17
CA VAL A 77 -5.26 4.61 -4.62
C VAL A 77 -3.73 4.54 -4.54
N ALA A 78 -3.01 5.20 -5.45
CA ALA A 78 -1.56 5.26 -5.46
C ALA A 78 -0.96 6.05 -4.28
N GLU A 79 -1.67 7.03 -3.71
CA GLU A 79 -1.17 7.78 -2.55
C GLU A 79 -1.12 6.93 -1.28
N ALA A 80 -1.95 5.89 -1.20
CA ALA A 80 -1.97 4.94 -0.09
C ALA A 80 -0.69 4.11 0.02
N PHE A 81 0.11 4.06 -1.05
CA PHE A 81 1.30 3.26 -1.15
C PHE A 81 2.51 4.13 -1.47
N ARG A 82 3.53 4.04 -0.63
CA ARG A 82 4.82 4.64 -0.93
C ARG A 82 5.75 3.57 -1.45
N CYS A 83 6.19 3.72 -2.70
CA CYS A 83 7.31 2.95 -3.24
C CYS A 83 8.50 3.08 -2.30
N GLU A 84 9.02 1.96 -1.82
CA GLU A 84 10.29 1.92 -1.11
C GLU A 84 11.37 2.12 -2.19
N THR A 85 11.51 3.34 -2.70
CA THR A 85 12.64 3.70 -3.55
C THR A 85 13.90 3.35 -2.76
N ALA A 86 14.77 2.53 -3.34
CA ALA A 86 15.96 1.99 -2.70
C ALA A 86 17.02 3.07 -2.42
N GLU A 87 16.69 4.09 -1.63
CA GLU A 87 17.58 5.08 -1.03
C GLU A 87 16.91 5.48 0.31
N ALA A 88 17.39 5.13 1.50
CA ALA A 88 18.76 5.10 1.94
C ALA A 88 18.95 4.04 3.04
N SER A 89 19.88 3.12 2.80
CA SER A 89 20.77 2.66 3.86
C SER A 89 21.79 3.79 4.04
N PRO A 90 21.77 4.61 5.10
CA PRO A 90 23.01 5.28 5.49
C PRO A 90 23.92 4.15 5.97
N ALA A 91 24.92 3.82 5.16
CA ALA A 91 26.02 2.96 5.56
C ALA A 91 26.47 3.37 6.98
N PRO A 92 26.68 2.43 7.91
CA PRO A 92 27.28 2.78 9.19
C PRO A 92 28.63 3.42 8.90
N ALA A 93 28.78 4.69 9.27
CA ALA A 93 30.05 5.40 9.15
C ALA A 93 31.15 4.66 9.95
N PRO A 94 32.40 4.62 9.45
CA PRO A 94 33.49 3.87 10.05
C PRO A 94 33.93 4.37 11.43
#